data_AF-A0A661EW54-F1
#
_entry.id   AF-A0A661EW54-F1
#
_cell.length_a   1.000
_cell.length_b   1.000
_cell.length_c   1.000
_cell.angle_alpha   90.00
_cell.angle_beta   90.00
_cell.angle_gamma   90.00
#
_symmetry.space_group_name_H-M   'P 1'
#
loop_
_entity.id
_entity.type
_entity.pdbx_description
1 polymer ?
#
loop_
_entity_poly.entity_id
_entity_poly.type
_entity_poly.pdbx_seq_one_letter_code
_entity_poly.pdbx_strand_id
1 'polypeptide(L)' 'MDWAEINLPPVQGNQVKIQVKSAALNFLDTLMIRGQYQVKPLLPFTPGVEIAG' A
#
# COMPACT_ATOMS: atom_id res chain seq x y z
N MET A 1 5.54 12.99 -0.67
CA MET A 1 4.90 11.83 -0.02
C MET A 1 4.73 12.25 1.41
N ASP A 2 3.48 12.31 1.85
CA ASP A 2 3.12 12.89 3.13
C ASP A 2 2.52 11.82 4.01
N TRP A 3 2.79 11.90 5.31
CA TRP A 3 2.14 11.03 6.28
C TRP A 3 0.70 11.46 6.48
N ALA A 4 -0.23 10.51 6.40
CA ALA A 4 -1.65 10.73 6.61
C ALA A 4 -2.16 9.74 7.66
N GLU A 5 -2.88 10.26 8.65
CA GLU A 5 -3.65 9.45 9.57
C GLU A 5 -4.95 9.02 8.88
N ILE A 6 -5.22 7.72 8.83
CA ILE A 6 -6.38 7.17 8.13
C ILE A 6 -7.20 6.28 9.06
N ASN A 7 -8.50 6.21 8.81
CA ASN A 7 -9.34 5.19 9.43
C ASN A 7 -9.01 3.84 8.82
N LEU A 8 -8.66 2.86 9.66
CA LEU A 8 -8.42 1.50 9.20
C LEU A 8 -9.71 0.92 8.60
N PRO A 9 -9.66 0.33 7.40
CA PRO A 9 -10.85 -0.23 6.77
C PRO A 9 -11.46 -1.34 7.65
N PRO A 10 -12.80 -1.49 7.63
CA PRO A 10 -13.45 -2.62 8.27
C PRO A 10 -13.04 -3.92 7.56
N VAL A 11 -13.00 -5.01 8.31
CA VAL A 11 -12.78 -6.35 7.75
C VAL A 11 -14.14 -6.93 7.36
N GLN A 12 -14.31 -7.35 6.11
CA GLN A 12 -15.56 -7.91 5.59
C GLN A 12 -15.37 -9.31 5.02
N GLY A 13 -16.36 -10.19 5.22
CA GLY A 13 -16.37 -11.54 4.66
C GLY A 13 -15.09 -12.33 4.96
N ASN A 14 -14.39 -12.78 3.92
CA ASN A 14 -13.17 -13.58 4.00
C ASN A 14 -11.87 -12.76 4.05
N GLN A 15 -11.94 -11.49 4.45
CA GLN A 15 -10.77 -10.64 4.61
C GLN A 15 -10.11 -10.85 5.98
N VAL A 16 -8.84 -10.45 6.09
CA VAL A 16 -8.09 -10.38 7.34
C VAL A 16 -7.43 -9.02 7.48
N LYS A 17 -7.13 -8.62 8.72
CA LYS A 17 -6.34 -7.42 9.01
C LYS A 17 -4.97 -7.85 9.50
N ILE A 18 -3.93 -7.33 8.84
CA ILE A 18 -2.53 -7.60 9.18
C ILE A 18 -1.99 -6.40 9.93
N GLN A 19 -1.44 -6.62 11.13
CA GLN A 19 -0.66 -5.61 11.83
C GLN A 19 0.74 -5.59 11.25
N VAL A 20 0.94 -4.79 10.20
CA VAL A 20 2.25 -4.66 9.54
C VAL A 20 3.32 -4.30 10.57
N LYS A 21 4.35 -5.15 10.69
CA LYS A 21 5.55 -4.94 11.52
C LYS A 21 6.74 -4.48 10.68
N SER A 22 6.80 -4.93 9.43
CA SER A 22 7.84 -4.61 8.47
C SER A 22 7.25 -4.45 7.07
N ALA A 23 7.78 -3.51 6.29
CA ALA A 23 7.51 -3.35 4.88
C ALA A 23 8.85 -3.22 4.12
N ALA A 24 8.99 -3.90 2.99
CA ALA A 24 10.16 -3.79 2.14
C ALA A 24 9.93 -2.77 1.02
N LEU A 25 11.02 -2.25 0.48
CA LEU A 25 11.00 -1.36 -0.68
C LEU A 25 11.49 -2.12 -1.91
N ASN A 26 10.79 -1.98 -3.02
CA ASN A 26 11.24 -2.51 -4.29
C ASN A 26 11.13 -1.48 -5.43
N PHE A 27 11.63 -1.87 -6.60
CA PHE A 27 11.61 -1.03 -7.79
C PHE A 27 10.20 -0.78 -8.32
N LEU A 28 9.28 -1.75 -8.15
CA LEU A 28 7.89 -1.62 -8.56
C LEU A 28 7.18 -0.48 -7.81
N ASP A 29 7.42 -0.31 -6.51
CA ASP A 29 6.87 0.81 -5.73
C ASP A 29 7.25 2.16 -6.36
N THR A 30 8.51 2.29 -6.80
CA THR A 30 9.03 3.50 -7.44
C THR A 30 8.33 3.78 -8.78
N LEU A 31 8.10 2.74 -9.58
CA LEU A 31 7.37 2.86 -10.84
C LEU A 31 5.91 3.27 -10.62
N MET A 32 5.25 2.71 -9.59
CA MET A 32 3.86 3.01 -9.27
C MET A 32 3.68 4.45 -8.80
N ILE A 33 4.49 4.92 -7.84
CA ILE A 33 4.37 6.31 -7.33
C ILE A 33 4.70 7.36 -8.40
N ARG A 34 5.47 7.00 -9.43
CA ARG A 34 5.78 7.86 -10.59
C ARG A 34 4.76 7.75 -11.73
N GLY A 35 3.75 6.89 -11.61
CA GLY A 35 2.78 6.63 -12.69
C GLY A 35 3.40 6.00 -13.94
N GLN A 36 4.57 5.35 -13.79
CA GLN A 36 5.36 4.71 -14.84
C GLN A 36 5.09 3.20 -14.94
N TYR A 37 4.38 2.62 -13.97
CA TYR A 37 3.91 1.25 -14.08
C TYR A 37 2.68 1.14 -15.00
N GLN A 38 2.46 -0.08 -15.54
CA GLN A 38 1.33 -0.35 -16.44
C GLN A 38 -0.01 -0.12 -15.73
N VAL A 39 -0.14 -0.60 -14.50
CA VAL A 39 -1.29 -0.34 -13.63
C VAL A 39 -1.04 0.96 -12.87
N LYS A 40 -1.99 1.90 -12.96
CA LYS A 40 -1.91 3.21 -12.32
C LYS A 40 -3.05 3.36 -11.31
N PRO A 41 -2.77 3.18 -10.00
CA PRO A 41 -3.79 3.36 -8.99
C PRO A 41 -4.27 4.82 -8.94
N LEU A 42 -5.52 5.03 -8.55
CA LEU A 42 -6.04 6.37 -8.29
C LEU A 42 -5.34 6.98 -7.07
N LEU A 43 -5.04 8.27 -7.15
CA LEU A 43 -4.47 9.02 -6.03
C LEU A 43 -5.60 9.52 -5.11
N PRO A 44 -5.40 9.55 -3.78
CA PRO A 44 -4.24 9.02 -3.05
C PRO A 44 -4.28 7.48 -2.90
N PHE A 45 -3.10 6.86 -2.81
CA PHE A 45 -2.96 5.44 -2.49
C PHE A 45 -1.80 5.19 -1.52
N THR A 46 -1.84 4.06 -0.80
CA THR A 46 -0.74 3.59 0.05
C THR A 46 0.21 2.73 -0.81
N PRO A 47 1.48 3.13 -1.02
CA PRO A 47 2.46 2.29 -1.72
C PRO A 47 2.97 1.15 -0.83
N GLY A 48 3.57 0.13 -1.44
CA GLY A 48 4.10 -1.06 -0.78
C GLY A 48 3.39 -2.33 -1.22
N VAL A 49 4.16 -3.26 -1.78
CA VAL A 49 3.66 -4.59 -2.21
C VAL A 49 4.30 -5.75 -1.44
N GLU A 50 5.18 -5.45 -0.48
CA GLU A 50 5.89 -6.43 0.35
C GLU A 50 5.78 -6.05 1.83
N ILE A 51 5.05 -6.86 2.61
CA ILE A 51 4.80 -6.65 4.05
C ILE A 51 4.97 -7.94 4.85
N ALA A 52 5.24 -7.80 6.15
CA ALA A 52 5.20 -8.90 7.14
C ALA A 52 4.70 -8.40 8.50
N GLY A 53 3.98 -9.26 9.24
CA GLY A 53 3.48 -8.98 10.58
C GLY A 53 2.35 -9.90 11.02
#